data_AF-A0A3B8S3X7-F1
#
_entry.id   AF-A0A3B8S3X7-F1
#
_cell.length_a   1.000
_cell.length_b   1.000
_cell.length_c   1.000
_cell.angle_alpha   90.00
_cell.angle_beta   90.00
_cell.angle_gamma   90.00
#
_symmetry.space_group_name_H-M   'P 1'
#
loop_
_entity.id
_entity.type
_entity.pdbx_description
1 polymer ?
#
loop_
_entity_poly.entity_id
_entity_poly.type
_entity_poly.pdbx_seq_one_letter_code
_entity_poly.pdbx_strand_id
1 'polypeptide(L)'
;KLDYAGFALDVTDLGTLGAFISVLSMDDMPVRTLQQPQGTGELFSAGSIVIGLSYARNLTEEFSIGFNAKYVGENIWNESAKTFAIDIGTQYVIPFLNEFRLGASISNFGPKMKMNGRDIIQTTTVGSGEGNLINTDLQLDEFELPLLFRIGVAVDAIKTAENRLTIAADAIHPNDNSEYVNAGLEYTWNEIFFIRGGYKSLFEEDGEQGFTLGAGINYRFFDAFKIKIDYAYQDFGRLKNVQYISLGVRF
;
A
#
# COMPACT_ATOMS: atom_id res chain seq x y z
N LYS A 1 5.73 -11.17 -4.88
CA LYS A 1 5.71 -11.16 -3.41
C LYS A 1 5.70 -9.71 -2.95
N LEU A 2 4.92 -9.40 -1.92
CA LEU A 2 4.85 -8.07 -1.33
C LEU A 2 5.39 -8.16 0.10
N ASP A 3 6.46 -7.44 0.37
CA ASP A 3 7.14 -7.44 1.66
C ASP A 3 7.15 -6.02 2.24
N TYR A 4 6.96 -5.89 3.55
CA TYR A 4 6.91 -4.60 4.24
C TYR A 4 7.71 -4.66 5.54
N ALA A 5 8.45 -3.60 5.82
CA ALA A 5 9.06 -3.37 7.12
C ALA A 5 8.91 -1.90 7.52
N GLY A 6 8.65 -1.65 8.80
CA GLY A 6 8.47 -0.31 9.32
C GLY A 6 8.94 -0.18 10.76
N PHE A 7 9.32 1.04 11.12
CA PHE A 7 9.72 1.43 12.46
C PHE A 7 9.05 2.75 12.80
N ALA A 8 8.58 2.88 14.04
CA ALA A 8 8.03 4.12 14.55
C ALA A 8 8.51 4.35 15.99
N LEU A 9 8.84 5.60 16.30
CA LEU A 9 9.28 6.04 17.61
C LEU A 9 8.47 7.27 18.01
N ASP A 10 7.83 7.18 19.17
CA ASP A 10 7.20 8.35 19.78
C ASP A 10 8.27 9.19 20.48
N VAL A 11 8.42 10.43 20.04
CA VAL A 11 9.37 11.39 20.60
C VAL A 11 8.58 12.42 21.38
N THR A 12 8.82 12.45 22.69
CA THR A 12 8.16 13.38 23.62
C THR A 12 8.20 14.81 23.08
N ASP A 13 7.05 15.50 23.12
CA ASP A 13 6.80 16.87 22.65
C ASP A 13 6.93 17.14 21.14
N LEU A 14 7.56 16.24 20.38
CA LEU A 14 7.69 16.33 18.93
C LEU A 14 6.53 15.63 18.22
N GLY A 15 6.16 14.44 18.67
CA GLY A 15 5.24 13.51 18.01
C GLY A 15 5.94 12.21 17.60
N THR A 16 5.28 11.42 16.76
CA THR A 16 5.79 10.14 16.31
C THR A 16 6.53 10.28 14.99
N LEU A 17 7.78 9.83 14.96
CA LEU A 17 8.59 9.70 13.74
C LEU A 17 8.59 8.24 13.30
N GLY A 18 8.60 8.00 12.00
CA GLY A 18 8.68 6.65 11.45
C GLY A 18 9.44 6.58 10.14
N ALA A 19 9.81 5.36 9.78
CA ALA A 19 10.38 5.03 8.49
C ALA A 19 9.85 3.67 8.05
N PHE A 20 9.68 3.47 6.75
CA PHE A 20 9.23 2.19 6.21
C PHE A 20 9.81 1.91 4.84
N ILE A 21 9.77 0.63 4.48
CA ILE A 21 10.09 0.11 3.15
C ILE A 21 9.00 -0.89 2.74
N SER A 22 8.57 -0.81 1.49
CA SER A 22 7.67 -1.77 0.85
C SER A 22 8.30 -2.23 -0.46
N VAL A 23 8.30 -3.54 -0.70
CA VAL A 23 8.91 -4.15 -1.89
C VAL A 23 7.90 -5.09 -2.53
N LEU A 24 7.58 -4.82 -3.80
CA LEU A 24 6.91 -5.76 -4.68
C LEU A 24 7.96 -6.40 -5.58
N SER A 25 8.10 -7.72 -5.51
CA SER A 25 9.02 -8.48 -6.35
C SER A 25 8.27 -9.52 -7.18
N MET A 26 8.69 -9.74 -8.42
CA MET A 26 8.27 -10.90 -9.22
C MET A 26 9.45 -11.84 -9.42
N ASP A 27 9.16 -13.14 -9.54
CA ASP A 27 10.18 -14.12 -9.89
C ASP A 27 10.60 -13.91 -11.35
N ASP A 28 11.83 -14.35 -11.68
CA ASP A 28 12.34 -14.24 -13.05
C ASP A 28 11.48 -15.02 -14.04
N MET A 29 11.14 -14.37 -15.14
CA MET A 29 10.34 -14.93 -16.23
C MET A 29 11.17 -15.07 -17.50
N PRO A 30 11.01 -16.16 -18.26
CA PRO A 30 11.68 -16.30 -19.55
C PRO A 30 11.10 -15.32 -20.57
N VAL A 31 11.98 -14.61 -21.28
CA VAL A 31 11.59 -13.80 -22.44
C VAL A 31 11.16 -14.75 -23.57
N ARG A 32 10.00 -14.50 -24.18
CA ARG A 32 9.44 -15.34 -25.26
C ARG A 32 9.13 -14.50 -26.49
N THR A 33 9.37 -15.08 -27.65
CA THR A 33 9.00 -14.49 -28.95
C THR A 33 8.12 -15.47 -29.72
N LEU A 34 7.52 -15.01 -30.82
CA LEU A 34 6.75 -15.90 -31.71
C LEU A 34 7.62 -17.05 -32.26
N GLN A 35 8.92 -16.81 -32.44
CA GLN A 35 9.88 -17.81 -32.92
C GLN A 35 10.40 -18.71 -31.79
N GLN A 36 10.46 -18.21 -30.55
CA GLN A 36 10.97 -18.93 -29.39
C GLN A 36 9.93 -18.93 -28.24
N PRO A 37 8.83 -19.69 -28.39
CA PRO A 37 7.77 -19.73 -27.38
C PRO A 37 8.19 -20.40 -26.07
N GLN A 38 9.26 -21.21 -26.10
CA GLN A 38 9.82 -21.85 -24.90
C GLN A 38 10.84 -20.97 -24.17
N GLY A 39 11.24 -19.84 -24.75
CA GLY A 39 12.21 -18.91 -24.17
C GLY A 39 13.37 -18.58 -25.12
N THR A 40 13.85 -17.33 -25.10
CA THR A 40 15.04 -16.89 -25.85
C THR A 40 16.36 -17.27 -25.16
N GLY A 41 16.29 -17.65 -23.87
CA GLY A 41 17.45 -17.82 -22.98
C GLY A 41 17.67 -16.63 -22.06
N GLU A 42 16.99 -15.52 -22.32
CA GLU A 42 16.99 -14.33 -21.46
C GLU A 42 15.90 -14.44 -20.39
N LEU A 43 16.18 -13.79 -19.26
CA LEU A 43 15.22 -13.64 -18.16
C LEU A 43 14.90 -12.16 -17.99
N PHE A 44 13.66 -11.89 -17.57
CA PHE A 44 13.25 -10.57 -17.13
C PHE A 44 12.48 -10.66 -15.81
N SER A 45 12.62 -9.62 -15.00
CA SER A 45 11.91 -9.46 -13.74
C SER A 45 11.21 -8.11 -13.71
N ALA A 46 10.16 -8.00 -12.92
CA ALA A 46 9.51 -6.73 -12.61
C ALA A 46 9.38 -6.57 -11.09
N GLY A 47 9.36 -5.33 -10.63
CA GLY A 47 9.20 -5.03 -9.23
C GLY A 47 9.12 -3.55 -8.94
N SER A 48 8.70 -3.23 -7.73
CA SER A 48 8.54 -1.86 -7.26
C SER A 48 9.04 -1.77 -5.82
N ILE A 49 9.63 -0.63 -5.47
CA ILE A 49 10.14 -0.32 -4.14
C ILE A 49 9.59 1.03 -3.71
N VAL A 50 9.13 1.10 -2.46
CA VAL A 50 8.74 2.34 -1.79
C VAL A 50 9.56 2.46 -0.53
N ILE A 51 10.24 3.59 -0.35
CA ILE A 51 10.93 3.94 0.90
C ILE A 51 10.27 5.21 1.42
N GLY A 52 9.88 5.24 2.68
CA GLY A 52 9.16 6.37 3.25
C GLY A 52 9.66 6.80 4.61
N LEU A 53 9.49 8.09 4.88
CA LEU A 53 9.58 8.69 6.20
C LEU A 53 8.19 9.17 6.61
N SER A 54 7.86 9.01 7.87
CA SER A 54 6.55 9.31 8.45
C SER A 54 6.70 10.26 9.62
N TYR A 55 5.77 11.21 9.74
CA TYR A 55 5.63 12.06 10.91
C TYR A 55 4.15 12.20 11.25
N ALA A 56 3.79 11.98 12.51
CA ALA A 56 2.43 12.17 12.99
C ALA A 56 2.43 12.84 14.35
N ARG A 57 1.40 13.64 14.63
CA ARG A 57 1.27 14.34 15.90
C ARG A 57 -0.20 14.55 16.26
N ASN A 58 -0.50 14.42 17.56
CA ASN A 58 -1.74 14.88 18.15
C ASN A 58 -1.69 16.41 18.32
N LEU A 59 -2.60 17.11 17.66
CA LEU A 59 -2.74 18.56 17.76
C LEU A 59 -3.70 18.95 18.91
N THR A 60 -4.70 18.10 19.18
CA THR A 60 -5.52 18.14 20.39
C THR A 60 -5.67 16.72 20.96
N GLU A 61 -6.44 16.53 22.04
CA GLU A 61 -6.75 15.19 22.57
C GLU A 61 -7.59 14.37 21.56
N GLU A 62 -8.36 15.05 20.72
CA GLU A 62 -9.29 14.47 19.74
C GLU A 62 -8.75 14.49 18.31
N PHE A 63 -7.83 15.40 17.97
CA PHE A 63 -7.39 15.64 16.60
C PHE A 63 -5.93 15.30 16.37
N SER A 64 -5.67 14.46 15.38
CA SER A 64 -4.33 14.03 14.95
C SER A 64 -4.12 14.29 13.47
N ILE A 65 -2.87 14.60 13.10
CA ILE A 65 -2.44 14.74 11.70
C ILE A 65 -1.19 13.90 11.45
N GLY A 66 -1.08 13.35 10.23
CA GLY A 66 0.04 12.54 9.79
C GLY A 66 0.46 12.87 8.36
N PHE A 67 1.76 12.71 8.10
CA PHE A 67 2.40 12.97 6.82
C PHE A 67 3.36 11.84 6.48
N ASN A 68 3.41 11.45 5.21
CA ASN A 68 4.49 10.61 4.69
C ASN A 68 5.19 11.32 3.54
N ALA A 69 6.52 11.22 3.49
CA ALA A 69 7.32 11.52 2.31
C ALA A 69 7.88 10.20 1.77
N LYS A 70 7.66 9.92 0.48
CA LYS A 70 7.98 8.63 -0.13
C LYS A 70 8.85 8.82 -1.36
N TYR A 71 9.83 7.93 -1.51
CA TYR A 71 10.50 7.63 -2.76
C TYR A 71 9.86 6.37 -3.35
N VAL A 72 9.44 6.44 -4.61
CA VAL A 72 8.81 5.34 -5.34
C VAL A 72 9.69 5.01 -6.53
N GLY A 73 10.06 3.75 -6.66
CA GLY A 73 10.77 3.23 -7.82
C GLY A 73 10.08 1.98 -8.36
N GLU A 74 10.03 1.86 -9.67
CA GLU A 74 9.56 0.66 -10.37
C GLU A 74 10.56 0.28 -11.44
N ASN A 75 10.70 -1.02 -11.67
CA ASN A 75 11.50 -1.58 -12.74
C ASN A 75 10.75 -2.70 -13.45
N ILE A 76 10.93 -2.75 -14.76
CA ILE A 76 10.49 -3.85 -15.61
C ILE A 76 11.63 -4.12 -16.57
N TRP A 77 12.23 -5.29 -16.46
CA TRP A 77 13.40 -5.68 -17.25
C TRP A 77 14.53 -4.63 -17.23
N ASN A 78 14.87 -4.01 -18.37
CA ASN A 78 15.92 -3.01 -18.48
C ASN A 78 15.41 -1.56 -18.40
N GLU A 79 14.16 -1.36 -17.99
CA GLU A 79 13.53 -0.06 -17.82
C GLU A 79 13.19 0.19 -16.34
N SER A 80 13.19 1.47 -15.98
CA SER A 80 12.79 1.92 -14.65
C SER A 80 12.10 3.27 -14.68
N ALA A 81 11.25 3.51 -13.69
CA ALA A 81 10.61 4.79 -13.43
C ALA A 81 10.73 5.12 -11.94
N LYS A 82 10.95 6.40 -11.62
CA LYS A 82 11.19 6.87 -10.25
C LYS A 82 10.46 8.19 -10.01
N THR A 83 9.90 8.36 -8.82
CA THR A 83 9.27 9.61 -8.41
C THR A 83 9.28 9.77 -6.90
N PHE A 84 8.83 10.94 -6.43
CA PHE A 84 8.53 11.20 -5.04
C PHE A 84 7.02 11.39 -4.86
N ALA A 85 6.52 11.00 -3.70
CA ALA A 85 5.11 11.14 -3.36
C ALA A 85 4.94 11.58 -1.91
N ILE A 86 3.82 12.25 -1.62
CA ILE A 86 3.44 12.69 -0.29
C ILE A 86 2.08 12.09 0.06
N ASP A 87 1.92 11.70 1.32
CA ASP A 87 0.62 11.37 1.91
C ASP A 87 0.31 12.37 3.02
N ILE A 88 -0.98 12.69 3.17
CA ILE A 88 -1.50 13.51 4.25
C ILE A 88 -2.74 12.82 4.81
N GLY A 89 -2.83 12.68 6.12
CA GLY A 89 -3.97 12.08 6.80
C GLY A 89 -4.34 12.83 8.07
N THR A 90 -5.63 12.85 8.38
CA THR A 90 -6.17 13.40 9.62
C THR A 90 -7.12 12.40 10.27
N GLN A 91 -7.21 12.47 11.60
CA GLN A 91 -8.16 11.71 12.38
C GLN A 91 -8.76 12.61 13.47
N TYR A 92 -10.07 12.51 13.65
CA TYR A 92 -10.82 13.14 14.71
C TYR A 92 -11.58 12.10 15.52
N VAL A 93 -11.41 12.11 16.85
CA VAL A 93 -12.04 11.18 17.78
C VAL A 93 -13.08 11.92 18.61
N ILE A 94 -14.26 11.31 18.78
CA ILE A 94 -15.34 11.84 19.60
C ILE A 94 -15.55 10.87 20.79
N PRO A 95 -14.88 11.10 21.93
CA PRO A 95 -14.85 10.12 23.02
C PRO A 95 -16.24 9.80 23.60
N PHE A 96 -17.09 10.81 23.74
CA PHE A 96 -18.44 10.65 24.31
C PHE A 96 -19.41 9.86 23.41
N LEU A 97 -19.05 9.59 22.15
CA LEU A 97 -19.81 8.75 21.22
C LEU A 97 -19.13 7.38 21.03
N ASN A 98 -18.72 6.74 22.13
CA ASN A 98 -18.01 5.45 22.09
C ASN A 98 -16.80 5.46 21.15
N GLU A 99 -15.95 6.49 21.30
CA GLU A 99 -14.77 6.67 20.44
C GLU A 99 -15.12 6.75 18.96
N PHE A 100 -16.20 7.47 18.60
CA PHE A 100 -16.54 7.65 17.19
C PHE A 100 -15.38 8.38 16.48
N ARG A 101 -14.87 7.79 15.41
CA ARG A 101 -13.69 8.26 14.68
C ARG A 101 -14.09 8.68 13.29
N LEU A 102 -13.63 9.86 12.89
CA LEU A 102 -13.65 10.37 11.53
C LEU A 102 -12.21 10.39 11.02
N GLY A 103 -11.98 9.86 9.83
CA GLY A 103 -10.67 9.88 9.19
C GLY A 103 -10.77 10.39 7.76
N ALA A 104 -9.76 11.13 7.32
CA ALA A 104 -9.60 11.50 5.93
C ALA A 104 -8.13 11.41 5.53
N SER A 105 -7.85 11.01 4.29
CA SER A 105 -6.48 10.98 3.78
C SER A 105 -6.40 11.16 2.28
N ILE A 106 -5.30 11.77 1.83
CA ILE A 106 -4.84 11.77 0.45
C ILE A 106 -3.52 11.02 0.42
N SER A 107 -3.41 10.00 -0.44
CA SER A 107 -2.20 9.19 -0.57
C SER A 107 -1.67 9.20 -2.01
N ASN A 108 -0.35 9.09 -2.16
CA ASN A 108 0.38 9.02 -3.42
C ASN A 108 0.33 10.30 -4.26
N PHE A 109 0.24 11.47 -3.63
CA PHE A 109 0.29 12.74 -4.36
C PHE A 109 1.72 13.06 -4.79
N GLY A 110 1.96 13.15 -6.11
CA GLY A 110 3.30 13.41 -6.65
C GLY A 110 3.33 13.56 -8.17
N PRO A 111 4.51 13.83 -8.75
CA PRO A 111 4.70 13.93 -10.19
C PRO A 111 4.43 12.61 -10.91
N LYS A 112 4.06 12.71 -12.19
CA LYS A 112 3.94 11.57 -13.10
C LYS A 112 5.27 10.84 -13.23
N MET A 113 5.18 9.53 -13.48
CA MET A 113 6.30 8.64 -13.72
C MET A 113 6.45 8.39 -15.22
N LYS A 114 7.68 8.14 -15.66
CA LYS A 114 7.99 7.77 -17.04
C LYS A 114 9.05 6.67 -17.04
N MET A 115 8.80 5.60 -17.78
CA MET A 115 9.78 4.55 -17.97
C MET A 115 10.96 5.09 -18.78
N ASN A 116 12.16 4.74 -18.34
CA ASN A 116 13.40 5.04 -19.03
C ASN A 116 14.33 3.83 -18.91
N GLY A 117 15.03 3.49 -19.99
CA GLY A 117 15.92 2.34 -20.01
C GLY A 117 16.58 2.19 -21.36
N ARG A 118 17.29 1.07 -21.54
CA ARG A 118 17.94 0.78 -22.83
C ARG A 118 16.98 0.33 -23.91
N ASP A 119 15.81 -0.21 -23.52
CA ASP A 119 14.87 -0.85 -24.44
C ASP A 119 14.13 0.18 -25.30
N ILE A 120 14.11 1.46 -24.88
CA ILE A 120 13.59 2.58 -25.67
C ILE A 120 14.59 3.13 -26.69
N ILE A 121 15.87 2.71 -26.65
CA ILE A 121 16.89 3.19 -27.58
C ILE A 121 16.84 2.33 -28.84
N GLN A 122 16.47 2.94 -29.96
CA GLN A 122 16.43 2.29 -31.28
C GLN A 122 17.43 2.91 -32.24
N THR A 123 18.02 2.08 -33.11
CA THR A 123 18.85 2.59 -34.21
C THR A 123 17.98 2.76 -35.45
N THR A 124 17.91 3.99 -35.95
CA THR A 124 17.15 4.35 -37.15
C THR A 124 18.10 4.77 -38.27
N THR A 125 17.80 4.33 -39.49
CA THR A 125 18.52 4.79 -40.70
C THR A 125 17.91 6.10 -41.19
N VAL A 126 18.75 7.10 -41.39
CA VAL A 126 18.33 8.48 -41.66
C VAL A 126 19.09 9.02 -42.88
N GLY A 127 18.38 9.68 -43.81
CA GLY A 127 18.96 10.17 -45.08
C GLY A 127 18.65 9.29 -46.30
N SER A 128 19.14 9.69 -47.48
CA SER A 128 18.98 8.97 -48.75
C SER A 128 20.22 8.12 -49.09
N GLY A 129 20.05 7.06 -49.91
CA GLY A 129 21.14 6.14 -50.27
C GLY A 129 21.36 5.07 -49.19
N GLU A 130 22.62 4.83 -48.80
CA GLU A 130 22.95 3.88 -47.72
C GLU A 130 22.49 4.37 -46.33
N GLY A 131 22.22 5.67 -46.19
CA GLY A 131 21.73 6.29 -44.95
C GLY A 131 22.75 6.27 -43.80
N ASN A 132 22.55 7.15 -42.81
CA ASN A 132 23.33 7.13 -41.57
C ASN A 132 22.52 6.43 -40.48
N LEU A 133 23.15 5.51 -39.75
CA LEU A 133 22.58 4.92 -38.56
C LEU A 133 22.73 5.89 -37.39
N ILE A 134 21.61 6.30 -36.81
CA ILE A 134 21.58 7.15 -35.61
C ILE A 134 20.80 6.45 -34.50
N ASN A 135 21.19 6.70 -33.25
CA ASN A 135 20.39 6.29 -32.10
C ASN A 135 19.26 7.30 -31.90
N THR A 136 18.07 6.78 -31.68
CA THR A 136 16.82 7.51 -31.45
C THR A 136 16.12 6.93 -30.24
N ASP A 137 15.57 7.79 -29.39
CA ASP A 137 14.80 7.35 -28.23
C ASP A 137 13.32 7.27 -28.59
N LEU A 138 12.67 6.15 -28.25
CA LEU A 138 11.23 6.05 -28.25
C LEU A 138 10.67 6.97 -27.16
N GLN A 139 9.81 7.90 -27.57
CA GLN A 139 9.15 8.80 -26.64
C GLN A 139 8.00 8.05 -25.95
N LEU A 140 8.28 7.52 -24.76
CA LEU A 140 7.23 6.94 -23.91
C LEU A 140 6.37 8.02 -23.25
N ASP A 141 5.12 7.65 -22.95
CA ASP A 141 4.18 8.48 -22.22
C ASP A 141 4.48 8.51 -20.72
N GLU A 142 4.00 9.56 -20.06
CA GLU A 142 4.02 9.68 -18.61
C GLU A 142 2.73 9.12 -18.01
N PHE A 143 2.83 8.39 -16.90
CA PHE A 143 1.71 7.82 -16.18
C PHE A 143 1.60 8.37 -14.76
N GLU A 144 0.38 8.47 -14.25
CA GLU A 144 0.13 9.01 -12.92
C GLU A 144 0.41 7.99 -11.82
N LEU A 145 0.75 8.46 -10.63
CA LEU A 145 0.67 7.64 -9.44
C LEU A 145 -0.80 7.32 -9.12
N PRO A 146 -1.09 6.18 -8.47
CA PRO A 146 -2.44 5.84 -8.02
C PRO A 146 -2.83 6.73 -6.83
N LEU A 147 -3.28 7.94 -7.13
CA LEU A 147 -3.72 8.94 -6.16
C LEU A 147 -5.00 8.44 -5.51
N LEU A 148 -5.01 8.39 -4.17
CA LEU A 148 -6.13 7.84 -3.41
C LEU A 148 -6.65 8.88 -2.43
N PHE A 149 -7.90 9.28 -2.61
CA PHE A 149 -8.66 10.02 -1.61
C PHE A 149 -9.50 9.04 -0.80
N ARG A 150 -9.47 9.15 0.54
CA ARG A 150 -10.22 8.28 1.44
C ARG A 150 -10.90 9.09 2.52
N ILE A 151 -12.15 8.72 2.83
CA ILE A 151 -12.88 9.18 4.00
C ILE A 151 -13.40 7.95 4.73
N GLY A 152 -13.18 7.88 6.03
CA GLY A 152 -13.60 6.74 6.85
C GLY A 152 -14.27 7.16 8.14
N VAL A 153 -15.12 6.25 8.63
CA VAL A 153 -15.77 6.35 9.94
C VAL A 153 -15.57 5.05 10.70
N ALA A 154 -15.44 5.13 12.02
CA ALA A 154 -15.41 3.95 12.87
C ALA A 154 -16.02 4.24 14.24
N VAL A 155 -16.54 3.21 14.92
CA VAL A 155 -17.11 3.34 16.26
C VAL A 155 -16.91 2.05 17.04
N ASP A 156 -16.72 2.16 18.36
CA ASP A 156 -16.72 1.01 19.25
C ASP A 156 -18.17 0.70 19.67
N ALA A 157 -18.86 -0.08 18.85
CA ALA A 157 -20.27 -0.46 19.06
C ALA A 157 -20.48 -1.21 20.40
N ILE A 158 -19.48 -1.97 20.85
CA ILE A 158 -19.43 -2.55 22.19
C ILE A 158 -18.08 -2.17 22.79
N LYS A 159 -18.08 -1.62 24.00
CA LYS A 159 -16.86 -1.31 24.76
C LYS A 159 -17.07 -1.65 26.23
N THR A 160 -16.42 -2.71 26.66
CA THR A 160 -16.39 -3.18 28.06
C THR A 160 -14.93 -3.40 28.48
N ALA A 161 -14.70 -3.77 29.75
CA ALA A 161 -13.34 -4.05 30.22
C ALA A 161 -12.67 -5.21 29.47
N GLU A 162 -13.45 -6.22 29.06
CA GLU A 162 -12.92 -7.44 28.45
C GLU A 162 -13.24 -7.55 26.96
N ASN A 163 -14.29 -6.89 26.47
CA ASN A 163 -14.79 -7.05 25.11
C ASN A 163 -14.88 -5.70 24.42
N ARG A 164 -14.30 -5.60 23.22
CA ARG A 164 -14.52 -4.49 22.29
C ARG A 164 -15.01 -5.02 20.94
N LEU A 165 -16.07 -4.44 20.40
CA LEU A 165 -16.49 -4.61 19.02
C LEU A 165 -16.41 -3.26 18.33
N THR A 166 -15.52 -3.15 17.35
CA THR A 166 -15.36 -1.97 16.50
C THR A 166 -15.98 -2.25 15.14
N ILE A 167 -16.73 -1.29 14.60
CA ILE A 167 -17.24 -1.33 13.23
C ILE A 167 -16.65 -0.13 12.49
N ALA A 168 -16.25 -0.33 11.24
CA ALA A 168 -15.66 0.71 10.40
C ALA A 168 -16.12 0.59 8.95
N ALA A 169 -16.15 1.73 8.27
CA ALA A 169 -16.34 1.80 6.83
C ALA A 169 -15.52 2.96 6.26
N ASP A 170 -15.02 2.80 5.04
CA ASP A 170 -14.30 3.82 4.30
C ASP A 170 -14.76 3.88 2.85
N ALA A 171 -14.91 5.09 2.33
CA ALA A 171 -15.14 5.37 0.92
C ALA A 171 -13.83 5.83 0.28
N ILE A 172 -13.51 5.26 -0.89
CA ILE A 172 -12.25 5.48 -1.61
C ILE A 172 -12.57 6.01 -2.99
N HIS A 173 -11.90 7.10 -3.36
CA HIS A 173 -11.90 7.65 -4.71
C HIS A 173 -10.46 7.62 -5.26
N PRO A 174 -10.11 6.62 -6.09
CA PRO A 174 -8.87 6.58 -6.86
C PRO A 174 -8.93 7.47 -8.11
N ASN A 175 -7.79 7.90 -8.64
CA ASN A 175 -7.72 8.59 -9.95
C ASN A 175 -7.72 7.63 -11.16
N ASP A 176 -7.41 6.35 -10.93
CA ASP A 176 -7.14 5.35 -11.97
C ASP A 176 -8.13 4.17 -11.94
N ASN A 177 -9.19 4.25 -11.13
CA ASN A 177 -10.21 3.21 -11.01
C ASN A 177 -11.56 3.78 -10.56
N SER A 178 -12.59 2.93 -10.50
CA SER A 178 -13.91 3.28 -9.96
C SER A 178 -13.88 3.47 -8.45
N GLU A 179 -14.79 4.30 -7.93
CA GLU A 179 -14.97 4.46 -6.50
C GLU A 179 -15.54 3.20 -5.85
N TYR A 180 -15.12 2.96 -4.61
CA TYR A 180 -15.60 1.82 -3.86
C TYR A 180 -15.65 2.10 -2.37
N VAL A 181 -16.32 1.21 -1.65
CA VAL A 181 -16.46 1.26 -0.20
C VAL A 181 -15.87 0.00 0.41
N ASN A 182 -15.16 0.13 1.53
CA ASN A 182 -14.82 -0.99 2.38
C ASN A 182 -15.67 -0.93 3.64
N ALA A 183 -16.00 -2.10 4.19
CA ALA A 183 -16.67 -2.22 5.48
C ALA A 183 -16.06 -3.36 6.28
N GLY A 184 -15.91 -3.19 7.58
CA GLY A 184 -15.28 -4.18 8.43
C GLY A 184 -15.69 -4.08 9.88
N LEU A 185 -15.43 -5.17 10.60
CA LEU A 185 -15.62 -5.27 12.03
C LEU A 185 -14.43 -5.97 12.68
N GLU A 186 -14.06 -5.51 13.87
CA GLU A 186 -13.04 -6.10 14.72
C GLU A 186 -13.64 -6.41 16.08
N TYR A 187 -13.61 -7.69 16.47
CA TYR A 187 -13.90 -8.12 17.83
C TYR A 187 -12.59 -8.41 18.56
N THR A 188 -12.46 -7.84 19.75
CA THR A 188 -11.30 -7.99 20.61
C THR A 188 -11.72 -8.52 21.98
N TRP A 189 -11.02 -9.55 22.45
CA TRP A 189 -11.15 -10.07 23.81
C TRP A 189 -9.86 -9.83 24.60
N ASN A 190 -9.99 -9.11 25.73
CA ASN A 190 -8.96 -8.72 26.68
C ASN A 190 -7.75 -7.99 26.07
N GLU A 191 -7.91 -7.33 24.91
CA GLU A 191 -6.79 -6.78 24.11
C GLU A 191 -5.70 -7.80 23.73
N ILE A 192 -6.00 -9.10 23.85
CA ILE A 192 -5.09 -10.20 23.57
C ILE A 192 -5.49 -10.86 22.25
N PHE A 193 -6.76 -11.22 22.10
CA PHE A 193 -7.24 -11.93 20.92
C PHE A 193 -8.07 -11.01 20.05
N PHE A 194 -7.80 -11.05 18.76
CA PHE A 194 -8.46 -10.23 17.76
C PHE A 194 -9.03 -11.13 16.68
N ILE A 195 -10.29 -10.92 16.32
CA ILE A 195 -10.94 -11.53 15.17
C ILE A 195 -11.49 -10.41 14.31
N ARG A 196 -11.20 -10.48 13.01
CA ARG A 196 -11.53 -9.44 12.03
C ARG A 196 -12.27 -10.07 10.87
N GLY A 197 -13.32 -9.39 10.43
CA GLY A 197 -14.04 -9.73 9.22
C GLY A 197 -14.38 -8.46 8.47
N GLY A 198 -14.34 -8.51 7.15
CA GLY A 198 -14.67 -7.35 6.35
C GLY A 198 -14.95 -7.71 4.90
N TYR A 199 -15.43 -6.72 4.17
CA TYR A 199 -15.64 -6.77 2.74
C TYR A 199 -14.95 -5.57 2.11
N LYS A 200 -14.09 -5.85 1.15
CA LYS A 200 -13.35 -4.84 0.39
C LYS A 200 -14.03 -4.60 -0.95
N SER A 201 -13.88 -3.41 -1.52
CA SER A 201 -14.31 -3.13 -2.89
C SER A 201 -15.83 -3.25 -3.13
N LEU A 202 -16.66 -2.89 -2.14
CA LEU A 202 -18.11 -2.80 -2.34
C LEU A 202 -18.39 -1.72 -3.40
N PHE A 203 -19.23 -2.07 -4.37
CA PHE A 203 -19.65 -1.20 -5.48
C PHE A 203 -18.55 -0.85 -6.49
N GLU A 204 -17.37 -1.44 -6.39
CA GLU A 204 -16.32 -1.30 -7.42
C GLU A 204 -16.81 -1.92 -8.74
N GLU A 205 -16.71 -1.17 -9.85
CA GLU A 205 -16.99 -1.71 -11.18
C GLU A 205 -15.91 -2.75 -11.54
N ASP A 206 -16.34 -3.92 -12.01
CA ASP A 206 -15.47 -5.08 -12.30
C ASP A 206 -14.57 -5.53 -11.13
N GLY A 207 -14.95 -5.19 -9.89
CA GLY A 207 -14.23 -5.54 -8.68
C GLY A 207 -14.10 -7.06 -8.48
N GLU A 208 -12.86 -7.53 -8.29
CA GLU A 208 -12.57 -8.94 -8.01
C GLU A 208 -12.31 -9.24 -6.52
N GLN A 209 -12.13 -8.18 -5.73
CA GLN A 209 -11.85 -8.28 -4.31
C GLN A 209 -13.16 -8.37 -3.55
N GLY A 210 -13.15 -9.10 -2.44
CA GLY A 210 -14.37 -9.28 -1.66
C GLY A 210 -14.09 -9.53 -0.20
N PHE A 211 -14.52 -10.70 0.27
CA PHE A 211 -14.49 -11.02 1.68
C PHE A 211 -13.06 -11.17 2.22
N THR A 212 -12.87 -10.68 3.44
CA THR A 212 -11.60 -10.72 4.18
C THR A 212 -11.84 -11.27 5.58
N LEU A 213 -10.88 -12.06 6.05
CA LEU A 213 -10.84 -12.60 7.40
C LEU A 213 -9.47 -12.36 8.01
N GLY A 214 -9.43 -12.11 9.30
CA GLY A 214 -8.17 -12.01 10.02
C GLY A 214 -8.29 -12.46 11.47
N ALA A 215 -7.18 -12.93 12.00
CA ALA A 215 -7.03 -13.23 13.41
C ALA A 215 -5.69 -12.68 13.90
N GLY A 216 -5.64 -12.23 15.14
CA GLY A 216 -4.42 -11.69 15.73
C GLY A 216 -4.30 -12.01 17.20
N ILE A 217 -3.05 -12.12 17.65
CA ILE A 217 -2.70 -12.28 19.06
C ILE A 217 -1.75 -11.15 19.43
N ASN A 218 -2.03 -10.46 20.54
CA ASN A 218 -1.19 -9.46 21.16
C ASN A 218 -0.80 -9.95 22.55
N TYR A 219 0.42 -10.48 22.67
CA TYR A 219 0.90 -11.07 23.91
C TYR A 219 1.94 -10.17 24.57
N ARG A 220 1.76 -9.93 25.87
CA ARG A 220 2.72 -9.19 26.70
C ARG A 220 3.69 -10.20 27.32
N PHE A 221 4.91 -10.23 26.81
CA PHE A 221 5.94 -11.17 27.28
C PHE A 221 6.68 -10.62 28.52
N PHE A 222 6.99 -9.33 28.51
CA PHE A 222 7.56 -8.57 29.63
C PHE A 222 6.83 -7.23 29.75
N ASP A 223 6.95 -6.54 30.89
CA ASP A 223 6.32 -5.21 31.07
C ASP A 223 6.76 -4.20 29.99
N ALA A 224 7.97 -4.35 29.48
CA ALA A 224 8.55 -3.49 28.44
C ALA A 224 8.33 -4.00 27.00
N PHE A 225 7.81 -5.21 26.76
CA PHE A 225 7.73 -5.76 25.39
C PHE A 225 6.40 -6.46 25.12
N LYS A 226 5.75 -6.04 24.03
CA LYS A 226 4.55 -6.67 23.47
C LYS A 226 4.86 -7.21 22.08
N ILE A 227 4.45 -8.44 21.83
CA ILE A 227 4.56 -9.08 20.52
C ILE A 227 3.15 -9.19 19.95
N LYS A 228 2.98 -8.74 18.72
CA LYS A 228 1.75 -8.87 17.95
C LYS A 228 2.00 -9.77 16.75
N ILE A 229 1.16 -10.78 16.59
CA ILE A 229 1.16 -11.65 15.42
C ILE A 229 -0.23 -11.55 14.80
N ASP A 230 -0.30 -11.19 13.53
CA ASP A 230 -1.55 -11.13 12.78
C ASP A 230 -1.47 -12.04 11.55
N TYR A 231 -2.58 -12.72 11.26
CA TYR A 231 -2.81 -13.46 10.02
C TYR A 231 -4.06 -12.92 9.35
N ALA A 232 -4.00 -12.71 8.04
CA ALA A 232 -5.14 -12.31 7.25
C ALA A 232 -5.26 -13.14 5.97
N TYR A 233 -6.51 -13.41 5.61
CA TYR A 233 -6.94 -14.05 4.38
C TYR A 233 -7.79 -13.07 3.60
N GLN A 234 -7.50 -12.93 2.30
CA GLN A 234 -8.29 -12.14 1.38
C GLN A 234 -8.66 -12.96 0.16
N ASP A 235 -9.96 -12.96 -0.19
CA ASP A 235 -10.43 -13.45 -1.46
C ASP A 235 -10.11 -12.43 -2.58
N PHE A 236 -9.57 -12.94 -3.68
CA PHE A 236 -9.00 -12.14 -4.76
C PHE A 236 -9.43 -12.66 -6.14
N GLY A 237 -10.58 -13.33 -6.21
CA GLY A 237 -11.20 -13.74 -7.46
C GLY A 237 -10.29 -14.61 -8.31
N ARG A 238 -9.94 -14.13 -9.52
CA ARG A 238 -9.06 -14.86 -10.46
C ARG A 238 -7.66 -15.14 -9.91
N LEU A 239 -7.19 -14.37 -8.92
CA LEU A 239 -5.91 -14.59 -8.24
C LEU A 239 -6.00 -15.61 -7.07
N LYS A 240 -7.12 -16.34 -6.97
CA LYS A 240 -7.47 -17.37 -5.97
C LYS A 240 -7.61 -16.83 -4.55
N ASN A 241 -6.51 -16.48 -3.90
CA ASN A 241 -6.50 -15.87 -2.58
C ASN A 241 -5.11 -15.35 -2.24
N VAL A 242 -5.06 -14.40 -1.32
CA VAL A 242 -3.82 -13.85 -0.78
C VAL A 242 -3.82 -14.02 0.73
N GLN A 243 -2.68 -14.44 1.27
CA GLN A 243 -2.47 -14.58 2.70
C GLN A 243 -1.40 -13.59 3.16
N TYR A 244 -1.66 -12.94 4.28
CA TYR A 244 -0.74 -11.99 4.90
C TYR A 244 -0.36 -12.48 6.30
N ILE A 245 0.92 -12.42 6.60
CA ILE A 245 1.46 -12.69 7.93
C ILE A 245 2.21 -11.44 8.36
N SER A 246 1.89 -10.95 9.56
CA SER A 246 2.55 -9.77 10.14
C SER A 246 3.07 -10.10 11.53
N LEU A 247 4.27 -9.60 11.81
CA LEU A 247 4.91 -9.63 13.12
C LEU A 247 5.22 -8.19 13.53
N GLY A 248 4.72 -7.80 14.71
CA GLY A 248 4.99 -6.51 15.32
C GLY A 248 5.63 -6.68 16.69
N VAL A 249 6.57 -5.81 17.01
CA VAL A 249 7.16 -5.68 18.34
C VAL A 249 6.95 -4.26 18.81
N ARG A 250 6.36 -4.09 20.00
CA ARG A 250 6.19 -2.81 20.66
C ARG A 250 6.96 -2.81 21.97
N PHE A 251 7.74 -1.75 22.17
CA PHE A 251 8.53 -1.49 23.37
C PHE A 251 8.22 -0.11 23.94
#